data_AF-F7ZIY0-F1
#
_entry.id   AF-F7ZIY0-F1
#
_cell.length_a   1.000
_cell.length_b   1.000
_cell.length_c   1.000
_cell.angle_alpha   90.00
_cell.angle_beta   90.00
_cell.angle_gamma   90.00
#
_symmetry.space_group_name_H-M   'P 1'
#
loop_
_entity.id
_entity.type
_entity.pdbx_description
1 polymer ?
#
loop_
_entity_poly.entity_id
_entity_poly.type
_entity_poly.pdbx_seq_one_letter_code
_entity_poly.pdbx_strand_id
1 'polypeptide(L)'
;MERPSMRKAFIAMLFAAMLVLPATAKSNDRTDDFVTANTLAILYHELGHALIDILDLPVFGQEEDAADVLSVLLIHQLYDDGDASDIIYDAAFGFLREAEEYEPALWGVHGPDLQRYYTMICLFYGADPDGRHDLAEELDLPEERRDTCSDEFELAEASWGPVLDEIAEEAPGKSLVFKGDVTGLLGGVLAEEVAALNADFALPDSVYLSVQDCDEANGFYDPESREIILCSELDGYLRDLSNF
;
A
#
# COMPACT_ATOMS: atom_id res chain seq x y z
N MET A 1 6.86 25.84 -7.67
CA MET A 1 8.28 25.75 -7.25
C MET A 1 8.55 24.26 -7.23
N GLU A 2 9.01 23.71 -8.36
CA GLU A 2 9.12 22.27 -8.58
C GLU A 2 10.14 21.67 -7.60
N ARG A 3 9.71 20.70 -6.80
CA ARG A 3 10.59 19.92 -5.93
C ARG A 3 11.38 18.93 -6.80
N PRO A 4 12.69 18.75 -6.58
CA PRO A 4 13.51 17.92 -7.45
C PRO A 4 13.27 16.42 -7.15
N SER A 5 12.74 15.71 -8.13
CA SER A 5 12.64 14.25 -8.16
C SER A 5 14.04 13.59 -8.14
N MET A 6 14.32 12.76 -7.13
CA MET A 6 15.54 11.95 -7.06
C MET A 6 15.42 10.70 -7.94
N ARG A 7 15.64 10.82 -9.25
CA ARG A 7 15.75 9.65 -10.15
C ARG A 7 17.18 9.11 -10.19
N LYS A 8 17.41 7.91 -9.66
CA LYS A 8 18.65 7.14 -9.86
C LYS A 8 18.64 6.51 -11.27
N ALA A 9 19.69 6.78 -12.05
CA ALA A 9 19.84 6.24 -13.39
C ALA A 9 20.45 4.83 -13.37
N PHE A 10 19.75 3.84 -13.95
CA PHE A 10 20.29 2.50 -14.20
C PHE A 10 20.63 2.30 -15.68
N ILE A 11 21.84 1.77 -15.92
CA ILE A 11 22.39 1.48 -17.25
C ILE A 11 21.95 0.07 -17.66
N ALA A 12 21.17 -0.02 -18.75
CA ALA A 12 20.73 -1.27 -19.34
C ALA A 12 21.87 -2.02 -20.05
N MET A 13 21.97 -3.34 -19.83
CA MET A 13 22.76 -4.23 -20.67
C MET A 13 21.89 -5.39 -21.17
N LEU A 14 21.54 -5.36 -22.45
CA LEU A 14 20.75 -6.38 -23.15
C LEU A 14 21.56 -7.67 -23.36
N PHE A 15 20.98 -8.82 -22.99
CA PHE A 15 21.30 -10.10 -23.60
C PHE A 15 20.00 -10.85 -23.92
N ALA A 16 19.76 -11.07 -25.22
CA ALA A 16 18.63 -11.83 -25.74
C ALA A 16 18.97 -13.33 -25.78
N ALA A 17 18.10 -14.17 -25.24
CA ALA A 17 18.06 -15.60 -25.53
C ALA A 17 16.59 -16.05 -25.62
N MET A 18 16.14 -16.35 -26.84
CA MET A 18 14.85 -17.03 -27.07
C MET A 18 14.94 -18.48 -26.59
N LEU A 19 14.07 -18.85 -25.66
CA LEU A 19 13.80 -20.23 -25.28
C LEU A 19 12.30 -20.51 -25.44
N VAL A 20 12.03 -21.66 -26.05
CA VAL A 20 10.71 -22.20 -26.36
C VAL A 20 9.95 -22.47 -25.06
N LEU A 21 8.77 -21.85 -24.90
CA LEU A 21 7.88 -22.05 -23.75
C LEU A 21 7.15 -23.41 -23.86
N PRO A 22 7.30 -24.32 -22.89
CA PRO A 22 6.27 -25.31 -22.60
C PRO A 22 5.11 -24.59 -21.89
N ALA A 23 3.87 -25.01 -22.17
CA ALA A 23 2.68 -24.50 -21.48
C ALA A 23 2.85 -24.66 -19.96
N THR A 24 3.03 -23.55 -19.25
CA THR A 24 3.19 -23.49 -17.81
C THR A 24 1.82 -23.53 -17.13
N ALA A 25 1.74 -24.26 -16.01
CA ALA A 25 0.66 -24.14 -15.04
C ALA A 25 0.44 -22.66 -14.70
N LYS A 26 -0.81 -22.18 -14.64
CA LYS A 26 -1.15 -20.91 -14.00
C LYS A 26 -0.56 -20.97 -12.59
N SER A 27 0.44 -20.13 -12.33
CA SER A 27 1.48 -20.27 -11.31
C SER A 27 1.06 -19.70 -9.96
N ASN A 28 1.64 -20.22 -8.86
CA ASN A 28 1.56 -19.60 -7.53
C ASN A 28 1.98 -18.12 -7.54
N ASP A 29 2.83 -17.72 -8.49
CA ASP A 29 3.33 -16.35 -8.69
C ASP A 29 2.23 -15.29 -8.66
N ARG A 30 1.17 -15.41 -9.49
CA ARG A 30 0.15 -14.35 -9.58
C ARG A 30 -0.67 -14.21 -8.30
N THR A 31 -0.98 -15.33 -7.66
CA THR A 31 -1.68 -15.32 -6.37
C THR A 31 -0.78 -14.74 -5.28
N ASP A 32 0.51 -15.11 -5.27
CA ASP A 32 1.48 -14.55 -4.33
C ASP A 32 1.69 -13.04 -4.56
N ASP A 33 1.65 -12.57 -5.81
CA ASP A 33 1.68 -11.13 -6.16
C ASP A 33 0.46 -10.41 -5.58
N PHE A 34 -0.75 -10.98 -5.75
CA PHE A 34 -1.98 -10.40 -5.21
C PHE A 34 -1.96 -10.33 -3.67
N VAL A 35 -1.49 -11.40 -3.01
CA VAL A 35 -1.32 -11.42 -1.55
C VAL A 35 -0.30 -10.37 -1.13
N THR A 36 0.82 -10.25 -1.84
CA THR A 36 1.89 -9.29 -1.55
C THR A 36 1.40 -7.84 -1.68
N ALA A 37 0.73 -7.51 -2.79
CA ALA A 37 0.20 -6.17 -3.02
C ALA A 37 -0.82 -5.74 -1.94
N ASN A 38 -1.76 -6.61 -1.60
CA ASN A 38 -2.73 -6.33 -0.53
C ASN A 38 -2.07 -6.26 0.85
N THR A 39 -1.06 -7.09 1.11
CA THR A 39 -0.25 -7.03 2.35
C THR A 39 0.47 -5.69 2.48
N LEU A 40 1.07 -5.18 1.40
CA LEU A 40 1.72 -3.87 1.37
C LEU A 40 0.71 -2.74 1.59
N ALA A 41 -0.44 -2.79 0.91
CA ALA A 41 -1.49 -1.79 1.05
C ALA A 41 -2.02 -1.71 2.49
N ILE A 42 -2.27 -2.86 3.13
CA ILE A 42 -2.68 -2.96 4.55
C ILE A 42 -1.55 -2.47 5.46
N LEU A 43 -0.30 -2.90 5.23
CA LEU A 43 0.84 -2.44 6.02
C LEU A 43 0.96 -0.92 6.03
N TYR A 44 0.87 -0.27 4.86
CA TYR A 44 1.00 1.18 4.78
C TYR A 44 -0.20 1.92 5.35
N HIS A 45 -1.38 1.32 5.30
CA HIS A 45 -2.56 1.81 6.02
C HIS A 45 -2.30 1.80 7.55
N GLU A 46 -1.87 0.66 8.11
CA GLU A 46 -1.55 0.57 9.55
C GLU A 46 -0.37 1.46 9.96
N LEU A 47 0.59 1.68 9.06
CA LEU A 47 1.64 2.67 9.27
C LEU A 47 1.07 4.09 9.37
N GLY A 48 -0.02 4.40 8.66
CA GLY A 48 -0.77 5.65 8.80
C GLY A 48 -1.27 5.87 10.21
N HIS A 49 -1.93 4.86 10.80
CA HIS A 49 -2.34 4.89 12.20
C HIS A 49 -1.15 5.07 13.14
N ALA A 50 -0.05 4.34 12.90
CA ALA A 50 1.16 4.46 13.71
C ALA A 50 1.75 5.88 13.67
N LEU A 51 1.85 6.49 12.47
CA LEU A 51 2.37 7.86 12.33
C LEU A 51 1.46 8.89 12.98
N ILE A 52 0.13 8.74 12.86
CA ILE A 52 -0.85 9.63 13.51
C ILE A 52 -0.67 9.59 15.03
N ASP A 53 -0.54 8.41 15.62
CA ASP A 53 -0.35 8.22 17.05
C ASP A 53 1.00 8.76 17.55
N ILE A 54 2.12 8.33 16.96
CA ILE A 54 3.46 8.67 17.50
C ILE A 54 3.84 10.14 17.28
N LEU A 55 3.26 10.80 16.28
CA LEU A 55 3.51 12.22 15.97
C LEU A 55 2.39 13.14 16.51
N ASP A 56 1.36 12.59 17.18
CA ASP A 56 0.20 13.33 17.71
C ASP A 56 -0.46 14.20 16.61
N LEU A 57 -0.67 13.61 15.43
CA LEU A 57 -1.19 14.34 14.27
C LEU A 57 -2.68 14.64 14.44
N PRO A 58 -3.14 15.88 14.17
CA PRO A 58 -4.55 16.19 14.21
C PRO A 58 -5.29 15.59 13.01
N VAL A 59 -6.35 14.84 13.27
CA VAL A 59 -7.25 14.29 12.24
C VAL A 59 -8.57 15.06 12.24
N PHE A 60 -8.88 15.74 11.13
CA PHE A 60 -10.10 16.55 10.97
C PHE A 60 -11.23 15.83 10.21
N GLY A 61 -11.02 14.56 9.84
CA GLY A 61 -11.96 13.68 9.13
C GLY A 61 -12.04 12.30 9.77
N GLN A 62 -12.20 11.26 8.96
CA GLN A 62 -12.04 9.87 9.41
C GLN A 62 -10.56 9.50 9.37
N GLU A 63 -10.06 8.88 10.44
CA GLU A 63 -8.67 8.43 10.51
C GLU A 63 -8.35 7.38 9.45
N GLU A 64 -9.31 6.48 9.21
CA GLU A 64 -9.27 5.43 8.18
C GLU A 64 -9.02 5.99 6.78
N ASP A 65 -9.69 7.09 6.42
CA ASP A 65 -9.50 7.74 5.13
C ASP A 65 -8.09 8.35 5.04
N ALA A 66 -7.56 8.88 6.14
CA ALA A 66 -6.20 9.43 6.19
C ALA A 66 -5.13 8.34 6.05
N ALA A 67 -5.36 7.17 6.67
CA ALA A 67 -4.51 5.98 6.57
C ALA A 67 -4.52 5.39 5.14
N ASP A 68 -5.69 5.26 4.51
CA ASP A 68 -5.82 4.84 3.11
C ASP A 68 -5.08 5.79 2.15
N VAL A 69 -5.22 7.11 2.36
CA VAL A 69 -4.50 8.11 1.57
C VAL A 69 -3.00 7.92 1.71
N LEU A 70 -2.48 7.72 2.92
CA LEU A 70 -1.06 7.50 3.12
C LEU A 70 -0.58 6.24 2.38
N SER A 71 -1.36 5.16 2.41
CA SER A 71 -1.05 3.92 1.71
C SER A 71 -0.77 4.16 0.23
N VAL A 72 -1.64 4.91 -0.46
CA VAL A 72 -1.46 5.26 -1.87
C VAL A 72 -0.24 6.14 -2.10
N LEU A 73 0.02 7.11 -1.23
CA LEU A 73 1.18 7.99 -1.34
C LEU A 73 2.50 7.21 -1.18
N LEU A 74 2.59 6.31 -0.20
CA LEU A 74 3.78 5.49 0.00
C LEU A 74 4.01 4.54 -1.18
N ILE A 75 2.96 3.88 -1.69
CA ILE A 75 3.06 3.06 -2.90
C ILE A 75 3.56 3.90 -4.09
N HIS A 76 3.04 5.10 -4.28
CA HIS A 76 3.48 6.01 -5.35
C HIS A 76 4.94 6.47 -5.19
N GLN A 77 5.39 6.74 -3.96
CA GLN A 77 6.70 7.33 -3.70
C GLN A 77 7.83 6.31 -3.62
N LEU A 78 7.56 5.12 -3.09
CA LEU A 78 8.59 4.11 -2.77
C LEU A 78 8.88 3.14 -3.91
N TYR A 79 7.93 2.92 -4.81
CA TYR A 79 8.08 2.01 -5.95
C TYR A 79 8.22 2.78 -7.26
N ASP A 80 8.84 2.14 -8.26
CA ASP A 80 8.75 2.68 -9.61
C ASP A 80 7.34 2.53 -10.18
N ASP A 81 7.03 3.30 -11.22
CA ASP A 81 5.65 3.43 -11.70
C ASP A 81 5.03 2.11 -12.18
N GLY A 82 5.83 1.17 -12.67
CA GLY A 82 5.35 -0.15 -13.08
C GLY A 82 4.95 -0.99 -11.88
N ASP A 83 5.87 -1.18 -10.94
CA ASP A 83 5.63 -1.95 -9.71
C ASP A 83 4.51 -1.32 -8.87
N ALA A 84 4.48 0.01 -8.77
CA ALA A 84 3.43 0.75 -8.07
C ALA A 84 2.05 0.54 -8.72
N SER A 85 2.00 0.51 -10.07
CA SER A 85 0.76 0.23 -10.79
C SER A 85 0.27 -1.18 -10.51
N ASP A 86 1.15 -2.19 -10.57
CA ASP A 86 0.79 -3.59 -10.28
C ASP A 86 0.25 -3.75 -8.85
N ILE A 87 0.88 -3.09 -7.86
CA ILE A 87 0.38 -3.07 -6.47
C ILE A 87 -1.01 -2.43 -6.40
N ILE A 88 -1.23 -1.29 -7.04
CA ILE A 88 -2.51 -0.57 -7.01
C ILE A 88 -3.61 -1.35 -7.72
N TYR A 89 -3.33 -2.00 -8.85
CA TYR A 89 -4.28 -2.90 -9.50
C TYR A 89 -4.78 -3.95 -8.51
N ASP A 90 -3.85 -4.65 -7.86
CA ASP A 90 -4.17 -5.78 -7.00
C ASP A 90 -4.87 -5.37 -5.70
N ALA A 91 -4.43 -4.28 -5.08
CA ALA A 91 -5.05 -3.72 -3.90
C ALA A 91 -6.47 -3.18 -4.21
N ALA A 92 -6.63 -2.47 -5.33
CA ALA A 92 -7.95 -2.02 -5.77
C ALA A 92 -8.86 -3.23 -6.06
N PHE A 93 -8.37 -4.25 -6.78
CA PHE A 93 -9.15 -5.47 -6.98
C PHE A 93 -9.56 -6.12 -5.65
N GLY A 94 -8.71 -6.11 -4.62
CA GLY A 94 -9.08 -6.52 -3.26
C GLY A 94 -10.38 -5.87 -2.79
N PHE A 95 -10.44 -4.53 -2.80
CA PHE A 95 -11.67 -3.79 -2.44
C PHE A 95 -12.87 -4.11 -3.33
N LEU A 96 -12.65 -4.29 -4.63
CA LEU A 96 -13.74 -4.63 -5.54
C LEU A 96 -14.34 -6.00 -5.20
N ARG A 97 -13.49 -7.00 -4.89
CA ARG A 97 -13.93 -8.35 -4.53
C ARG A 97 -14.69 -8.36 -3.20
N GLU A 98 -14.20 -7.64 -2.20
CA GLU A 98 -14.89 -7.44 -0.92
C GLU A 98 -16.30 -6.86 -1.14
N ALA A 99 -16.40 -5.81 -1.96
CA ALA A 99 -17.68 -5.17 -2.28
C ALA A 99 -18.65 -6.08 -3.04
N GLU A 100 -18.16 -7.08 -3.78
CA GLU A 100 -19.00 -8.09 -4.44
C GLU A 100 -19.48 -9.20 -3.50
N GLU A 101 -18.69 -9.53 -2.49
CA GLU A 101 -18.96 -10.63 -1.56
C GLU A 101 -19.80 -10.18 -0.35
N TYR A 102 -19.59 -8.96 0.13
CA TYR A 102 -20.17 -8.46 1.37
C TYR A 102 -20.99 -7.18 1.17
N GLU A 103 -22.07 -7.07 1.93
CA GLU A 103 -22.84 -5.83 2.01
C GLU A 103 -22.12 -4.83 2.92
N PRO A 104 -22.00 -3.56 2.51
CA PRO A 104 -21.23 -2.58 3.27
C PRO A 104 -21.85 -2.29 4.63
N ALA A 105 -21.06 -2.40 5.69
CA ALA A 105 -21.44 -1.97 7.03
C ALA A 105 -21.40 -0.44 7.11
N LEU A 106 -22.47 0.24 6.71
CA LEU A 106 -22.54 1.72 6.65
C LEU A 106 -22.39 2.45 8.01
N TRP A 107 -22.30 1.71 9.12
CA TRP A 107 -22.01 2.22 10.46
C TRP A 107 -20.59 1.92 10.93
N GLY A 108 -19.80 1.20 10.12
CA GLY A 108 -18.40 0.90 10.38
C GLY A 108 -17.54 2.15 10.34
N VAL A 109 -16.30 2.02 10.84
CA VAL A 109 -15.32 3.11 10.81
C VAL A 109 -14.71 3.29 9.42
N HIS A 110 -14.53 2.20 8.67
CA HIS A 110 -14.11 2.26 7.29
C HIS A 110 -15.26 2.67 6.36
N GLY A 111 -14.92 3.42 5.32
CA GLY A 111 -15.84 3.66 4.21
C GLY A 111 -16.20 2.36 3.47
N PRO A 112 -17.31 2.33 2.71
CA PRO A 112 -17.65 1.19 1.86
C PRO A 112 -16.50 0.82 0.91
N ASP A 113 -16.24 -0.47 0.70
CA ASP A 113 -15.07 -0.91 -0.07
C ASP A 113 -15.06 -0.37 -1.51
N LEU A 114 -16.23 -0.26 -2.15
CA LEU A 114 -16.31 0.34 -3.49
C LEU A 114 -15.95 1.84 -3.49
N GLN A 115 -16.15 2.56 -2.38
CA GLN A 115 -15.68 3.94 -2.25
C GLN A 115 -14.17 4.00 -2.06
N ARG A 116 -13.60 3.07 -1.27
CA ARG A 116 -12.14 2.92 -1.07
C ARG A 116 -11.45 2.57 -2.38
N TYR A 117 -12.02 1.64 -3.15
CA TYR A 117 -11.63 1.30 -4.54
C TYR A 117 -11.45 2.55 -5.41
N TYR A 118 -12.51 3.34 -5.59
CA TYR A 118 -12.43 4.52 -6.47
C TYR A 118 -11.53 5.61 -5.90
N THR A 119 -11.41 5.73 -4.58
CA THR A 119 -10.51 6.71 -3.95
C THR A 119 -9.05 6.34 -4.18
N MET A 120 -8.69 5.07 -3.97
CA MET A 120 -7.34 4.56 -4.20
C MET A 120 -6.88 4.79 -5.65
N ILE A 121 -7.71 4.40 -6.62
CA ILE A 121 -7.40 4.59 -8.04
C ILE A 121 -7.31 6.07 -8.40
N CYS A 122 -8.23 6.89 -7.86
CA CYS A 122 -8.24 8.32 -8.13
C CYS A 122 -6.97 9.00 -7.62
N LEU A 123 -6.55 8.73 -6.39
CA LEU A 123 -5.32 9.31 -5.83
C LEU A 123 -4.09 8.87 -6.63
N PHE A 124 -4.00 7.59 -6.99
CA PHE A 124 -2.88 7.09 -7.78
C PHE A 124 -2.87 7.69 -9.20
N TYR A 125 -4.00 7.71 -9.89
CA TYR A 125 -4.12 8.37 -11.20
C TYR A 125 -3.80 9.86 -11.12
N GLY A 126 -4.25 10.55 -10.06
CA GLY A 126 -4.07 11.99 -9.86
C GLY A 126 -2.62 12.44 -9.81
N ALA A 127 -1.70 11.56 -9.40
CA ALA A 127 -0.27 11.83 -9.32
C ALA A 127 0.42 11.94 -10.70
N ASP A 128 -0.04 11.17 -11.68
CA ASP A 128 0.46 11.21 -13.05
C ASP A 128 -0.65 10.85 -14.06
N PRO A 129 -1.59 11.78 -14.34
CA PRO A 129 -2.72 11.50 -15.22
C PRO A 129 -2.31 11.14 -16.66
N ASP A 130 -1.20 11.72 -17.13
CA ASP A 130 -0.68 11.47 -18.48
C ASP A 130 -0.08 10.06 -18.59
N GLY A 131 0.64 9.60 -17.56
CA GLY A 131 1.25 8.28 -17.50
C GLY A 131 0.28 7.14 -17.14
N ARG A 132 -0.78 7.43 -16.37
CA ARG A 132 -1.67 6.43 -15.77
C ARG A 132 -3.08 6.41 -16.38
N HIS A 133 -3.25 7.01 -17.55
CA HIS A 133 -4.52 7.03 -18.27
C HIS A 133 -5.08 5.62 -18.52
N ASP A 134 -4.25 4.70 -19.02
CA ASP A 134 -4.66 3.33 -19.31
C ASP A 134 -5.09 2.59 -18.03
N LEU A 135 -4.40 2.82 -16.91
CA LEU A 135 -4.77 2.27 -15.60
C LEU A 135 -6.16 2.73 -15.15
N ALA A 136 -6.45 4.01 -15.30
CA ALA A 136 -7.76 4.55 -14.94
C ALA A 136 -8.88 4.00 -15.85
N GLU A 137 -8.61 3.75 -17.13
CA GLU A 137 -9.58 3.13 -18.04
C GLU A 137 -9.79 1.65 -17.73
N GLU A 138 -8.73 0.89 -17.49
CA GLU A 138 -8.81 -0.55 -17.20
C GLU A 138 -9.48 -0.86 -15.86
N LEU A 139 -9.35 0.03 -14.87
CA LEU A 139 -10.01 -0.06 -13.58
C LEU A 139 -11.40 0.63 -13.55
N ASP A 140 -11.95 0.97 -14.71
CA ASP A 140 -13.28 1.57 -14.86
C ASP A 140 -13.49 2.86 -14.01
N LEU A 141 -12.45 3.68 -13.82
CA LEU A 141 -12.56 4.95 -13.10
C LEU A 141 -13.41 5.94 -13.92
N PRO A 142 -14.58 6.40 -13.41
CA PRO A 142 -15.46 7.26 -14.18
C PRO A 142 -14.78 8.57 -14.61
N GLU A 143 -15.07 9.05 -15.82
CA GLU A 143 -14.53 10.33 -16.34
C GLU A 143 -14.81 11.51 -15.39
N GLU A 144 -16.02 11.59 -14.83
CA GLU A 144 -16.38 12.62 -13.83
C GLU A 144 -15.53 12.51 -12.56
N ARG A 145 -15.11 11.30 -12.15
CA ARG A 145 -14.24 11.12 -10.98
C ARG A 145 -12.83 11.62 -11.28
N ARG A 146 -12.31 11.33 -12.49
CA ARG A 146 -10.98 11.74 -12.95
C ARG A 146 -10.75 13.25 -12.89
N ASP A 147 -11.79 14.05 -13.10
CA ASP A 147 -11.72 15.53 -13.09
C ASP A 147 -11.19 16.10 -11.76
N THR A 148 -11.37 15.39 -10.66
CA THR A 148 -10.96 15.83 -9.30
C THR A 148 -9.66 15.20 -8.80
N CYS A 149 -9.15 14.18 -9.49
CA CYS A 149 -8.12 13.31 -8.93
C CYS A 149 -6.77 14.00 -8.72
N SER A 150 -6.34 14.87 -9.65
CA SER A 150 -5.09 15.62 -9.47
C SER A 150 -5.16 16.59 -8.30
N ASP A 151 -6.27 17.31 -8.13
CA ASP A 151 -6.47 18.22 -6.99
C ASP A 151 -6.50 17.45 -5.66
N GLU A 152 -7.08 16.24 -5.64
CA GLU A 152 -7.10 15.37 -4.46
C GLU A 152 -5.73 14.80 -4.12
N PHE A 153 -4.95 14.39 -5.13
CA PHE A 153 -3.56 13.96 -4.92
C PHE A 153 -2.70 15.13 -4.41
N GLU A 154 -2.82 16.33 -4.98
CA GLU A 154 -2.11 17.51 -4.50
C GLU A 154 -2.46 17.84 -3.03
N LEU A 155 -3.74 17.69 -2.65
CA LEU A 155 -4.17 17.85 -1.26
C LEU A 155 -3.59 16.78 -0.34
N ALA A 156 -3.55 15.53 -0.80
CA ALA A 156 -2.95 14.42 -0.08
C ALA A 156 -1.45 14.65 0.16
N GLU A 157 -0.68 15.00 -0.87
CA GLU A 157 0.74 15.37 -0.76
C GLU A 157 0.95 16.59 0.13
N ALA A 158 0.08 17.60 0.06
CA ALA A 158 0.20 18.79 0.92
C ALA A 158 -0.05 18.46 2.41
N SER A 159 -0.79 17.38 2.69
CA SER A 159 -1.15 16.96 4.05
C SER A 159 -0.11 16.02 4.64
N TRP A 160 0.25 14.94 3.93
CA TRP A 160 1.19 13.92 4.39
C TRP A 160 2.65 14.22 4.04
N GLY A 161 2.91 14.96 2.96
CA GLY A 161 4.27 15.26 2.49
C GLY A 161 5.15 15.91 3.56
N PRO A 162 4.70 16.94 4.32
CA PRO A 162 5.50 17.50 5.41
C PRO A 162 5.82 16.50 6.53
N VAL A 163 4.92 15.56 6.81
CA VAL A 163 5.12 14.50 7.81
C VAL A 163 6.18 13.51 7.32
N LEU A 164 6.09 13.07 6.07
CA LEU A 164 7.06 12.18 5.44
C LEU A 164 8.44 12.83 5.29
N ASP A 165 8.47 14.12 4.91
CA ASP A 165 9.70 14.91 4.85
C ASP A 165 10.39 14.93 6.23
N GLU A 166 9.64 15.17 7.32
CA GLU A 166 10.17 15.23 8.70
C GLU A 166 10.80 13.89 9.13
N ILE A 167 10.10 12.77 8.95
CA ILE A 167 10.64 11.45 9.35
C ILE A 167 11.76 10.96 8.42
N ALA A 168 11.92 11.54 7.24
CA ALA A 168 13.01 11.23 6.32
C ALA A 168 14.30 12.03 6.64
N GLU A 169 14.23 13.13 7.38
CA GLU A 169 15.40 14.01 7.65
C GLU A 169 16.56 13.28 8.33
N GLU A 170 16.25 12.34 9.23
CA GLU A 170 17.22 11.58 10.02
C GLU A 170 17.45 10.16 9.49
N ALA A 171 16.94 9.84 8.29
CA ALA A 171 17.14 8.55 7.65
C ALA A 171 18.62 8.33 7.25
N PRO A 172 19.11 7.07 7.25
CA PRO A 172 18.39 5.83 7.55
C PRO A 172 18.20 5.59 9.06
N GLY A 173 17.05 5.03 9.43
CA GLY A 173 16.67 4.68 10.78
C GLY A 173 16.81 3.20 11.15
N LYS A 174 16.36 2.87 12.37
CA LYS A 174 16.13 1.50 12.87
C LYS A 174 14.88 1.45 13.76
N SER A 175 13.97 2.38 13.53
CA SER A 175 12.79 2.60 14.35
C SER A 175 11.70 1.58 14.04
N LEU A 176 11.62 1.08 12.81
CA LEU A 176 10.71 -0.01 12.44
C LEU A 176 11.37 -1.35 12.73
N VAL A 177 10.70 -2.22 13.50
CA VAL A 177 11.30 -3.46 14.00
C VAL A 177 10.37 -4.65 13.79
N PHE A 178 10.72 -5.52 12.85
CA PHE A 178 10.01 -6.78 12.66
C PHE A 178 10.33 -7.80 13.77
N LYS A 179 9.28 -8.31 14.42
CA LYS A 179 9.29 -9.34 15.46
C LYS A 179 8.59 -10.61 14.94
N GLY A 180 9.24 -11.33 14.05
CA GLY A 180 8.69 -12.57 13.51
C GLY A 180 9.73 -13.42 12.83
N ASP A 181 9.29 -14.57 12.31
CA ASP A 181 10.07 -15.33 11.35
C ASP A 181 9.63 -15.01 9.91
N VAL A 182 10.52 -15.33 8.97
CA VAL A 182 10.34 -15.05 7.53
C VAL A 182 9.92 -16.30 6.75
N THR A 183 9.34 -17.31 7.43
CA THR A 183 9.06 -18.60 6.79
C THR A 183 7.81 -18.59 5.90
N GLY A 184 6.84 -17.71 6.19
CA GLY A 184 5.66 -17.47 5.35
C GLY A 184 5.79 -16.21 4.49
N LEU A 185 4.89 -16.08 3.50
CA LEU A 185 4.89 -14.95 2.56
C LEU A 185 4.77 -13.61 3.29
N LEU A 186 3.79 -13.46 4.18
CA LEU A 186 3.58 -12.22 4.96
C LEU A 186 4.81 -11.82 5.77
N GLY A 187 5.45 -12.79 6.45
CA GLY A 187 6.65 -12.54 7.24
C GLY A 187 7.85 -12.14 6.38
N GLY A 188 7.96 -12.71 5.17
CA GLY A 188 8.96 -12.32 4.17
C GLY A 188 8.75 -10.87 3.70
N VAL A 189 7.52 -10.53 3.31
CA VAL A 189 7.13 -9.18 2.88
C VAL A 189 7.41 -8.16 3.98
N LEU A 190 6.95 -8.40 5.22
CA LEU A 190 7.19 -7.48 6.34
C LEU A 190 8.68 -7.29 6.63
N ALA A 191 9.48 -8.36 6.58
CA ALA A 191 10.92 -8.24 6.85
C ALA A 191 11.66 -7.43 5.78
N GLU A 192 11.29 -7.60 4.51
CA GLU A 192 11.84 -6.81 3.40
C GLU A 192 11.40 -5.35 3.50
N GLU A 193 10.10 -5.12 3.71
CA GLU A 193 9.54 -3.77 3.74
C GLU A 193 10.02 -2.97 4.96
N VAL A 194 10.20 -3.60 6.12
CA VAL A 194 10.83 -2.97 7.28
C VAL A 194 12.27 -2.53 6.98
N ALA A 195 13.01 -3.30 6.18
CA ALA A 195 14.36 -2.93 5.79
C ALA A 195 14.36 -1.75 4.81
N ALA A 196 13.42 -1.73 3.86
CA ALA A 196 13.23 -0.64 2.90
C ALA A 196 12.81 0.66 3.62
N LEU A 197 11.75 0.61 4.43
CA LEU A 197 11.27 1.77 5.18
C LEU A 197 12.31 2.36 6.14
N ASN A 198 13.12 1.53 6.81
CA ASN A 198 14.23 2.03 7.63
C ASN A 198 15.37 2.65 6.81
N ALA A 199 15.49 2.35 5.51
CA ALA A 199 16.46 3.00 4.64
C ALA A 199 16.04 4.45 4.32
N ASP A 200 14.73 4.68 4.21
CA ASP A 200 14.15 5.96 3.79
C ASP A 200 13.61 6.81 4.96
N PHE A 201 13.34 6.20 6.12
CA PHE A 201 12.75 6.88 7.29
C PHE A 201 13.45 6.54 8.61
N ALA A 202 13.34 7.48 9.56
CA ALA A 202 13.72 7.33 10.95
C ALA A 202 12.64 7.96 11.85
N LEU A 203 11.78 7.12 12.43
CA LEU A 203 10.69 7.56 13.31
C LEU A 203 11.22 7.95 14.70
N PRO A 204 10.58 8.92 15.39
CA PRO A 204 11.01 9.38 16.72
C PRO A 204 10.83 8.30 17.80
N ASP A 205 9.86 7.40 17.61
CA ASP A 205 9.57 6.27 18.47
C ASP A 205 9.63 4.97 17.67
N SER A 206 10.02 3.87 18.31
CA SER A 206 10.03 2.57 17.65
C SER A 206 8.60 2.06 17.43
N VAL A 207 8.34 1.58 16.22
CA VAL A 207 7.12 0.88 15.82
C VAL A 207 7.50 -0.56 15.49
N TYR A 208 6.77 -1.51 16.08
CA TYR A 208 7.02 -2.93 15.89
C TYR A 208 6.09 -3.49 14.83
N LEU A 209 6.54 -4.54 14.13
CA LEU A 209 5.74 -5.24 13.15
C LEU A 209 5.76 -6.72 13.43
N SER A 210 4.63 -7.40 13.30
CA SER A 210 4.56 -8.84 13.56
C SER A 210 3.49 -9.52 12.70
N VAL A 211 3.64 -10.84 12.53
CA VAL A 211 2.57 -11.70 12.04
C VAL A 211 2.06 -12.54 13.20
N GLN A 212 0.76 -12.50 13.48
CA GLN A 212 0.15 -13.19 14.63
C GLN A 212 -1.09 -13.97 14.22
N ASP A 213 -1.47 -14.97 15.02
CA ASP A 213 -2.76 -15.66 14.92
C ASP A 213 -3.81 -14.78 15.62
N CYS A 214 -4.84 -14.34 14.88
CA CYS A 214 -5.83 -13.37 15.36
C CYS A 214 -7.27 -13.91 15.38
N ASP A 215 -7.52 -15.13 14.92
CA ASP A 215 -8.86 -15.66 14.63
C ASP A 215 -9.65 -14.85 13.56
N GLU A 216 -9.02 -13.91 12.84
CA GLU A 216 -9.61 -13.11 11.77
C GLU A 216 -8.58 -12.66 10.72
N ALA A 217 -9.01 -12.50 9.46
CA ALA A 217 -8.16 -12.03 8.36
C ALA A 217 -8.14 -10.50 8.33
N ASN A 218 -7.23 -9.88 9.08
CA ASN A 218 -7.13 -8.42 9.19
C ASN A 218 -5.70 -7.93 9.48
N GLY A 219 -5.51 -6.60 9.46
CA GLY A 219 -4.34 -5.90 9.99
C GLY A 219 -4.77 -4.90 11.06
N PHE A 220 -3.89 -4.61 12.01
CA PHE A 220 -4.17 -3.65 13.09
C PHE A 220 -2.92 -2.90 13.53
N TYR A 221 -3.10 -1.65 13.93
CA TYR A 221 -2.16 -0.92 14.77
C TYR A 221 -2.65 -0.90 16.23
N ASP A 222 -1.83 -1.42 17.15
CA ASP A 222 -2.05 -1.31 18.60
C ASP A 222 -1.23 -0.14 19.19
N PRO A 223 -1.87 0.95 19.66
CA PRO A 223 -1.16 2.11 20.22
C PRO A 223 -0.53 1.84 21.59
N GLU A 224 -0.99 0.84 22.36
CA GLU A 224 -0.40 0.54 23.67
C GLU A 224 1.00 -0.08 23.53
N SER A 225 1.17 -0.95 22.54
CA SER A 225 2.43 -1.64 22.24
C SER A 225 3.22 -1.00 21.09
N ARG A 226 2.60 -0.07 20.35
CA ARG A 226 3.09 0.53 19.10
C ARG A 226 3.46 -0.54 18.08
N GLU A 227 2.53 -1.45 17.85
CA GLU A 227 2.74 -2.63 17.03
C GLU A 227 1.72 -2.70 15.90
N ILE A 228 2.23 -2.80 14.67
CA ILE A 228 1.46 -3.21 13.51
C ILE A 228 1.44 -4.73 13.48
N ILE A 229 0.25 -5.30 13.53
CA ILE A 229 -0.02 -6.72 13.60
C ILE A 229 -0.74 -7.11 12.32
N LEU A 230 -0.11 -7.94 11.49
CA LEU A 230 -0.80 -8.60 10.39
C LEU A 230 -1.25 -9.99 10.84
N CYS A 231 -2.52 -10.30 10.64
CA CYS A 231 -3.06 -11.59 11.02
C CYS A 231 -2.69 -12.66 10.01
N SER A 232 -2.25 -13.83 10.51
CA SER A 232 -1.76 -14.93 9.69
C SER A 232 -2.81 -15.49 8.73
N GLU A 233 -4.08 -15.32 9.09
CA GLU A 233 -5.28 -15.65 8.32
C GLU A 233 -5.37 -14.86 7.01
N LEU A 234 -4.74 -13.69 6.90
CA LEU A 234 -4.72 -12.86 5.69
C LEU A 234 -4.17 -13.63 4.48
N ASP A 235 -3.14 -14.46 4.64
CA ASP A 235 -2.55 -15.20 3.51
C ASP A 235 -3.59 -16.15 2.89
N GLY A 236 -4.28 -16.94 3.72
CA GLY A 236 -5.32 -17.85 3.23
C GLY A 236 -6.51 -17.10 2.63
N TYR A 237 -6.94 -16.02 3.30
CA TYR A 237 -8.06 -15.20 2.86
C TYR A 237 -7.81 -14.52 1.51
N LEU A 238 -6.67 -13.84 1.35
CA LEU A 238 -6.31 -13.15 0.11
C LEU A 238 -6.08 -14.14 -1.04
N ARG A 239 -5.55 -15.34 -0.75
CA ARG A 239 -5.47 -16.42 -1.75
C ARG A 239 -6.84 -16.82 -2.25
N ASP A 240 -7.81 -16.98 -1.35
CA ASP A 240 -9.18 -17.32 -1.71
C ASP A 240 -9.85 -16.21 -2.53
N LEU A 241 -9.62 -14.94 -2.14
CA LEU A 241 -10.12 -13.75 -2.84
C LEU A 241 -9.53 -13.61 -4.25
N SER A 242 -8.30 -14.08 -4.46
CA SER A 242 -7.57 -14.06 -5.75
C SER A 242 -7.99 -15.14 -6.77
N ASN A 243 -8.99 -15.98 -6.46
CA ASN A 243 -9.40 -17.07 -7.35
C ASN A 243 -10.22 -16.57 -8.56
N PHE A 244 -9.52 -16.21 -9.64
CA PHE A 244 -10.06 -15.79 -10.95
C PHE A 244 -10.31 -16.95 -11.94
#